data_AF-A0A7W7I843-F1
#
_entry.id   AF-A0A7W7I843-F1
#
_cell.length_a   1.000
_cell.length_b   1.000
_cell.length_c   1.000
_cell.angle_alpha   90.00
_cell.angle_beta   90.00
_cell.angle_gamma   90.00
#
_symmetry.space_group_name_H-M   'P 1'
#
loop_
_entity.id
_entity.type
_entity.pdbx_description
1 polymer ?
#
loop_
_entity_poly.entity_id
_entity_poly.type
_entity_poly.pdbx_seq_one_letter_code
_entity_poly.pdbx_strand_id
1 'polypeptide(L)'
;MYWKRFKGVALPFSPVVGPLDVKGDIARCYQHTPRGALFAAVQISVRLDRSTEWQKIMKRQVVEGEGKAAYARVRTAGQVVPAAKAAQIAGFRIVSYTPQTAVVGTVSRDPARGGRTARTVTVKWEGDWKLAPTGEGSTGSEPERVDSLSGFVFWGGF
;
A
#
# COMPACT_ATOMS: atom_id res chain seq x y z
N MET A 1 11.94 -9.41 10.82
CA MET A 1 10.70 -8.82 10.25
C MET A 1 9.56 -9.15 11.21
N TYR A 2 8.62 -8.24 11.40
CA TYR A 2 7.45 -8.45 12.28
C TYR A 2 6.24 -7.70 11.73
N TRP A 3 5.05 -8.00 12.26
CA TRP A 3 3.80 -7.41 11.83
C TRP A 3 3.21 -6.51 12.91
N LYS A 4 2.64 -5.37 12.51
CA LYS A 4 1.79 -4.58 13.39
C LYS A 4 0.48 -4.26 12.68
N ARG A 5 -0.63 -4.25 13.43
CA ARG A 5 -1.94 -3.90 12.89
C ARG A 5 -2.08 -2.39 12.76
N PHE A 6 -2.55 -1.93 11.61
CA PHE A 6 -3.00 -0.56 11.37
C PHE A 6 -4.44 -0.59 10.91
N LYS A 7 -5.36 -0.06 11.72
CA LYS A 7 -6.81 0.01 11.42
C LYS A 7 -7.37 -1.30 10.86
N GLY A 8 -7.00 -2.43 11.47
CA GLY A 8 -7.48 -3.77 11.10
C GLY A 8 -6.64 -4.52 10.07
N VAL A 9 -5.60 -3.94 9.47
CA VAL A 9 -4.73 -4.61 8.48
C VAL A 9 -3.34 -4.87 9.06
N ALA A 10 -2.80 -6.08 8.88
CA ALA A 10 -1.42 -6.39 9.26
C ALA A 10 -0.41 -5.77 8.26
N LEU A 11 0.47 -4.91 8.75
CA LEU A 11 1.50 -4.23 7.95
C LEU A 11 2.91 -4.70 8.33
N PRO A 12 3.85 -4.78 7.35
CA PRO A 12 5.17 -5.37 7.52
C PRO A 12 6.16 -4.35 8.09
N PHE A 13 6.98 -4.77 9.04
CA PHE A 13 8.04 -3.95 9.61
C PHE A 13 9.36 -4.72 9.64
N SER A 14 10.45 -3.99 9.47
CA SER A 14 11.80 -4.54 9.55
C SER A 14 12.76 -3.46 10.03
N PRO A 15 13.63 -3.77 11.02
CA PRO A 15 14.68 -2.85 11.46
C PRO A 15 15.77 -2.62 10.41
N VAL A 16 15.75 -3.37 9.30
CA VAL A 16 16.70 -3.24 8.19
C VAL A 16 16.05 -2.64 6.94
N VAL A 17 14.81 -3.02 6.64
CA VAL A 17 14.13 -2.64 5.39
C VAL A 17 13.24 -1.41 5.56
N GLY A 18 12.78 -1.16 6.78
CA GLY A 18 11.83 -0.11 7.12
C GLY A 18 10.40 -0.62 7.35
N PRO A 19 9.45 0.28 7.67
CA PRO A 19 9.72 1.69 8.00
C PRO A 19 10.57 1.79 9.27
N LEU A 20 11.64 2.58 9.24
CA LEU A 20 12.55 2.79 10.38
C LEU A 20 12.12 3.97 11.27
N ASP A 21 11.31 4.88 10.73
CA ASP A 21 10.72 5.98 11.47
C ASP A 21 9.20 6.02 11.26
N VAL A 22 8.45 5.91 12.36
CA VAL A 22 7.00 6.00 12.36
C VAL A 22 6.55 7.07 13.35
N LYS A 23 5.87 8.10 12.83
CA LYS A 23 5.34 9.21 13.61
C LYS A 23 3.85 9.36 13.32
N GLY A 24 3.02 8.85 14.23
CA GLY A 24 1.58 8.71 14.01
C GLY A 24 1.32 7.82 12.80
N ASP A 25 0.59 8.35 11.83
CA ASP A 25 0.20 7.60 10.63
C ASP A 25 1.23 7.65 9.51
N ILE A 26 2.29 8.45 9.66
CA ILE A 26 3.42 8.53 8.71
C ILE A 26 4.44 7.43 9.03
N ALA A 27 4.75 6.59 8.05
CA ALA A 27 5.75 5.54 8.16
C ALA A 27 6.78 5.65 7.03
N ARG A 28 8.04 5.97 7.36
CA ARG A 28 9.07 6.39 6.40
C ARG A 28 10.42 5.72 6.69
N CYS A 29 11.45 6.13 5.95
CA CYS A 29 12.81 5.58 5.97
C CYS A 29 12.81 4.13 5.53
N TYR A 30 12.40 3.90 4.29
CA TYR A 30 12.49 2.60 3.65
C TYR A 30 13.84 2.44 2.94
N GLN A 31 14.35 1.23 2.91
CA GLN A 31 15.58 0.93 2.18
C GLN A 31 15.38 1.19 0.68
N HIS A 32 16.40 1.75 0.01
CA HIS A 32 16.38 1.98 -1.45
C HIS A 32 16.62 0.69 -2.25
N THR A 33 15.75 -0.31 -2.04
CA THR A 33 15.84 -1.66 -2.64
C THR A 33 14.46 -2.12 -3.09
N PRO A 34 14.35 -3.19 -3.91
CA PRO A 34 13.06 -3.76 -4.29
C PRO A 34 12.21 -4.14 -3.07
N ARG A 35 12.85 -4.63 -2.01
CA ARG A 35 12.17 -5.03 -0.77
C ARG A 35 11.67 -3.82 0.02
N GLY A 36 12.43 -2.72 0.06
CA GLY A 36 11.97 -1.47 0.66
C GLY A 36 10.80 -0.86 -0.11
N ALA A 37 10.84 -0.94 -1.45
CA ALA A 37 9.75 -0.49 -2.30
C ALA A 37 8.45 -1.27 -2.04
N LEU A 38 8.54 -2.60 -1.90
CA LEU A 38 7.42 -3.46 -1.48
C LEU A 38 6.84 -3.03 -0.13
N PHE A 39 7.69 -2.82 0.88
CA PHE A 39 7.24 -2.42 2.21
C PHE A 39 6.56 -1.06 2.18
N ALA A 40 7.12 -0.10 1.44
CA ALA A 40 6.55 1.23 1.25
C ALA A 40 5.20 1.16 0.52
N ALA A 41 5.09 0.40 -0.57
CA ALA A 41 3.86 0.26 -1.34
C ALA A 41 2.71 -0.24 -0.44
N VAL A 42 2.96 -1.28 0.36
CA VAL A 42 1.95 -1.84 1.26
C VAL A 42 1.64 -0.91 2.43
N GLN A 43 2.66 -0.37 3.11
CA GLN A 43 2.46 0.52 4.25
C GLN A 43 1.71 1.78 3.84
N ILE A 44 2.17 2.48 2.81
CA ILE A 44 1.65 3.79 2.42
C ILE A 44 0.24 3.65 1.83
N SER A 45 -0.01 2.68 0.94
CA SER A 45 -1.35 2.49 0.35
C SER A 45 -2.40 2.21 1.43
N VAL A 46 -2.14 1.28 2.34
CA VAL A 46 -3.07 0.94 3.42
C VAL A 46 -3.27 2.10 4.38
N ARG A 47 -2.19 2.80 4.75
CA ARG A 47 -2.30 3.95 5.66
C ARG A 47 -3.10 5.08 5.01
N LEU A 48 -2.84 5.37 3.75
CA LEU A 48 -3.58 6.39 3.01
C LEU A 48 -5.07 6.06 2.90
N ASP A 49 -5.40 4.80 2.61
CA ASP A 49 -6.78 4.33 2.50
C ASP A 49 -7.55 4.30 3.82
N ARG A 50 -6.88 4.34 4.98
CA ARG A 50 -7.52 4.05 6.28
C ARG A 50 -7.33 5.11 7.35
N SER A 51 -6.36 5.99 7.17
CA SER A 51 -6.11 7.08 8.11
C SER A 51 -7.20 8.15 8.01
N THR A 52 -7.58 8.71 9.16
CA THR A 52 -8.33 9.98 9.24
C THR A 52 -7.43 11.18 8.96
N GLU A 53 -6.11 11.01 9.14
CA GLU A 53 -5.04 11.98 8.87
C GLU A 53 -4.47 11.83 7.44
N TRP A 54 -5.28 11.35 6.49
CA TRP A 54 -4.85 11.01 5.14
C TRP A 54 -4.22 12.21 4.40
N GLN A 55 -4.64 13.45 4.70
CA GLN A 55 -4.02 14.65 4.12
C GLN A 55 -2.54 14.78 4.51
N LYS A 56 -2.15 14.40 5.73
CA LYS A 56 -0.74 14.41 6.17
C LYS A 56 0.08 13.37 5.42
N ILE A 57 -0.50 12.17 5.19
CA ILE A 57 0.13 11.11 4.39
C ILE A 57 0.30 11.57 2.95
N MET A 58 -0.74 12.14 2.35
CA MET A 58 -0.66 12.72 1.00
C MET A 58 0.45 13.76 0.87
N LYS A 59 0.57 14.66 1.84
CA LYS A 59 1.61 15.70 1.80
C LYS A 59 3.03 15.12 1.84
N ARG A 60 3.26 14.02 2.57
CA ARG A 60 4.61 13.53 2.87
C ARG A 60 5.04 12.29 2.08
N GLN A 61 4.08 11.47 1.66
CA GLN A 61 4.34 10.10 1.20
C GLN A 61 3.72 9.78 -0.15
N VAL A 62 3.15 10.79 -0.82
CA VAL A 62 2.53 10.64 -2.14
C VAL A 62 3.23 11.57 -3.12
N VAL A 63 3.57 11.02 -4.29
CA VAL A 63 4.17 11.76 -5.40
C VAL A 63 3.21 12.87 -5.86
N GLU A 64 3.73 14.06 -6.15
CA GLU A 64 2.91 15.16 -6.70
C GLU A 64 2.38 14.82 -8.10
N GLY A 65 1.22 15.37 -8.45
CA GLY A 65 0.65 15.22 -9.80
C GLY A 65 -0.85 14.87 -9.81
N GLU A 66 -1.36 14.54 -10.99
CA GLU A 66 -2.79 14.36 -11.23
C GLU A 66 -3.40 13.24 -10.38
N GLY A 67 -2.72 12.09 -10.23
CA GLY A 67 -3.22 10.99 -9.41
C GLY A 67 -3.39 11.36 -7.93
N LYS A 68 -2.49 12.19 -7.41
CA LYS A 68 -2.61 12.75 -6.05
C LYS A 68 -3.85 13.65 -5.94
N ALA A 69 -4.05 14.54 -6.91
CA ALA A 69 -5.22 15.42 -6.94
C ALA A 69 -6.53 14.63 -7.09
N ALA A 70 -6.55 13.60 -7.95
CA ALA A 70 -7.68 12.72 -8.14
C ALA A 70 -8.02 11.95 -6.85
N TYR A 71 -7.02 11.39 -6.17
CA TYR A 71 -7.23 10.69 -4.90
C TYR A 71 -7.86 11.60 -3.84
N ALA A 72 -7.38 12.85 -3.71
CA ALA A 72 -7.97 13.80 -2.77
C ALA A 72 -9.46 14.10 -3.06
N ARG A 73 -9.82 14.24 -4.34
CA ARG A 73 -11.22 14.45 -4.76
C ARG A 73 -12.09 13.26 -4.37
N VAL A 74 -11.69 12.04 -4.76
CA VAL A 74 -12.42 10.79 -4.44
C VAL A 74 -12.56 10.60 -2.93
N ARG A 75 -11.47 10.80 -2.18
CA ARG A 75 -11.45 10.60 -0.73
C ARG A 75 -12.36 11.57 0.01
N THR A 76 -12.42 12.83 -0.42
CA THR A 76 -13.27 13.87 0.17
C THR A 76 -14.76 13.58 -0.05
N ALA A 77 -15.12 12.90 -1.13
CA ALA A 77 -16.49 12.49 -1.42
C ALA A 77 -17.01 11.33 -0.53
N GLY A 78 -16.21 10.83 0.42
CA GLY A 78 -16.70 10.02 1.55
C GLY A 78 -16.73 8.51 1.36
N GLN A 79 -16.10 7.97 0.32
CA GLN A 79 -16.05 6.51 0.08
C GLN A 79 -14.94 5.81 0.89
N VAL A 80 -15.03 5.83 2.23
CA VAL A 80 -14.08 5.10 3.09
C VAL A 80 -14.66 3.74 3.51
N VAL A 81 -13.98 2.66 3.14
CA VAL A 81 -14.37 1.30 3.55
C VAL A 81 -14.18 1.13 5.07
N PRO A 82 -15.20 0.68 5.83
CA PRO A 82 -15.09 0.42 7.27
C PRO A 82 -13.97 -0.56 7.62
N ALA A 83 -13.31 -0.36 8.77
CA ALA A 83 -12.18 -1.19 9.20
C ALA A 83 -12.53 -2.69 9.37
N ALA A 84 -13.78 -3.02 9.68
CA ALA A 84 -14.26 -4.40 9.77
C ALA A 84 -14.34 -5.12 8.39
N LYS A 85 -14.41 -4.35 7.29
CA LYS A 85 -14.41 -4.86 5.91
C LYS A 85 -13.01 -4.81 5.28
N ALA A 86 -11.99 -4.69 6.13
CA ALA A 86 -10.60 -4.61 5.71
C ALA A 86 -10.10 -5.90 5.07
N ALA A 87 -9.91 -5.88 3.76
CA ALA A 87 -9.22 -6.97 3.09
C ALA A 87 -7.80 -7.12 3.63
N GLN A 88 -7.40 -8.34 3.99
CA GLN A 88 -6.04 -8.64 4.43
C GLN A 88 -5.20 -8.98 3.20
N ILE A 89 -3.99 -8.44 3.12
CA ILE A 89 -3.05 -8.78 2.05
C ILE A 89 -2.63 -10.23 2.25
N ALA A 90 -2.92 -11.11 1.29
CA ALA A 90 -2.64 -12.55 1.33
C ALA A 90 -1.36 -12.92 0.56
N GLY A 91 -0.94 -12.08 -0.39
CA GLY A 91 0.28 -12.32 -1.15
C GLY A 91 0.77 -11.07 -1.87
N PHE A 92 2.01 -11.12 -2.32
CA PHE A 92 2.65 -10.01 -3.03
C PHE A 92 3.60 -10.51 -4.11
N ARG A 93 3.93 -9.64 -5.06
CA ARG A 93 5.02 -9.82 -6.01
C ARG A 93 5.57 -8.46 -6.42
N ILE A 94 6.82 -8.43 -6.84
CA ILE A 94 7.38 -7.27 -7.54
C ILE A 94 7.14 -7.51 -9.02
N VAL A 95 6.33 -6.65 -9.64
CA VAL A 95 5.99 -6.72 -11.06
C VAL A 95 7.10 -6.10 -11.90
N SER A 96 7.59 -4.93 -11.48
CA SER A 96 8.75 -4.29 -12.09
C SER A 96 9.51 -3.47 -11.05
N TYR A 97 10.81 -3.28 -11.27
CA TYR A 97 11.66 -2.49 -10.41
C TYR A 97 12.77 -1.81 -11.20
N THR A 98 12.94 -0.52 -10.92
CA THR A 98 14.15 0.26 -11.15
C THR A 98 14.51 0.98 -9.84
N PRO A 99 15.72 1.55 -9.70
CA PRO A 99 16.01 2.40 -8.55
C PRO A 99 15.02 3.57 -8.40
N GLN A 100 14.38 4.05 -9.47
CA GLN A 100 13.47 5.20 -9.40
C GLN A 100 12.01 4.82 -9.20
N THR A 101 11.58 3.63 -9.63
CA THR A 101 10.17 3.22 -9.61
C THR A 101 10.04 1.72 -9.33
N ALA A 102 9.00 1.33 -8.59
CA ALA A 102 8.60 -0.07 -8.47
C ALA A 102 7.10 -0.22 -8.65
N VAL A 103 6.69 -1.30 -9.31
CA VAL A 103 5.30 -1.75 -9.39
C VAL A 103 5.18 -3.02 -8.59
N VAL A 104 4.28 -3.03 -7.61
CA VAL A 104 4.08 -4.11 -6.65
C VAL A 104 2.69 -4.69 -6.84
N GLY A 105 2.60 -5.98 -7.15
CA GLY A 105 1.33 -6.70 -7.13
C GLY A 105 1.00 -7.11 -5.70
N THR A 106 -0.25 -6.91 -5.28
CA THR A 106 -0.78 -7.40 -4.00
C THR A 106 -2.05 -8.19 -4.25
N VAL A 107 -2.19 -9.33 -3.58
CA VAL A 107 -3.48 -10.04 -3.47
C VAL A 107 -4.05 -9.75 -2.09
N SER A 108 -5.32 -9.35 -2.04
CA SER A 108 -6.06 -9.20 -0.79
C SER A 108 -7.18 -10.23 -0.71
N ARG A 109 -7.52 -10.68 0.49
CA ARG A 109 -8.64 -11.58 0.77
C ARG A 109 -9.75 -10.84 1.51
N ASP A 110 -10.97 -10.95 1.00
CA ASP A 110 -12.18 -10.51 1.69
C ASP A 110 -12.38 -11.39 2.94
N PRO A 111 -12.41 -10.81 4.16
CA PRO A 111 -12.56 -11.58 5.38
C PRO A 111 -13.96 -12.20 5.54
N ALA A 112 -15.00 -11.63 4.93
CA ALA A 112 -16.38 -12.08 5.05
C ALA A 112 -16.76 -13.10 3.97
N ARG A 113 -16.34 -12.88 2.73
CA ARG A 113 -16.72 -13.73 1.57
C ARG A 113 -15.61 -14.67 1.11
N GLY A 114 -14.39 -14.52 1.62
CA GLY A 114 -13.24 -15.36 1.28
C GLY A 114 -12.65 -15.15 -0.11
N GLY A 115 -13.31 -14.38 -0.98
CA GLY A 115 -12.84 -14.04 -2.33
C GLY A 115 -11.52 -13.28 -2.30
N ARG A 116 -10.71 -13.46 -3.34
CA ARG A 116 -9.41 -12.80 -3.48
C ARG A 116 -9.43 -11.84 -4.66
N THR A 117 -8.77 -10.71 -4.49
CA THR A 117 -8.54 -9.76 -5.56
C THR A 117 -7.07 -9.36 -5.63
N ALA A 118 -6.54 -9.26 -6.84
CA ALA A 118 -5.21 -8.77 -7.13
C ALA A 118 -5.28 -7.31 -7.62
N ARG A 119 -4.30 -6.50 -7.26
CA ARG A 119 -4.09 -5.17 -7.83
C ARG A 119 -2.61 -4.84 -7.86
N THR A 120 -2.23 -3.83 -8.62
CA THR A 120 -0.87 -3.28 -8.62
C THR A 120 -0.81 -1.92 -7.94
N VAL A 121 0.24 -1.67 -7.18
CA VAL A 121 0.55 -0.42 -6.48
C VAL A 121 1.90 0.08 -6.95
N THR A 122 1.98 1.34 -7.36
CA THR A 122 3.22 1.95 -7.84
C THR A 122 3.83 2.84 -6.78
N VAL A 123 5.15 2.76 -6.60
CA VAL A 123 5.93 3.68 -5.77
C VAL A 123 7.08 4.27 -6.56
N LYS A 124 7.46 5.51 -6.25
CA LYS A 124 8.61 6.21 -6.83
C LYS A 124 9.58 6.65 -5.74
N TRP A 125 10.86 6.72 -6.08
CA TRP A 125 11.90 7.17 -5.17
C TRP A 125 12.12 8.67 -5.27
N GLU A 126 11.92 9.38 -4.15
CA GLU A 126 12.16 10.83 -4.00
C GLU A 126 12.80 11.11 -2.63
N GLY A 127 14.02 10.60 -2.44
CA GLY A 127 14.72 10.62 -1.13
C GLY A 127 14.17 9.58 -0.12
N ASP A 128 12.95 9.09 -0.36
CA ASP A 128 12.35 7.90 0.23
C ASP A 128 11.33 7.34 -0.78
N TRP A 129 10.82 6.14 -0.56
CA TRP A 129 9.73 5.60 -1.40
C TRP A 129 8.41 6.31 -1.10
N LYS A 130 7.78 6.84 -2.15
CA LYS A 130 6.46 7.48 -2.11
C LYS A 130 5.48 6.75 -3.01
N LEU A 131 4.22 6.70 -2.60
CA LEU A 131 3.13 6.14 -3.40
C LEU A 131 2.83 7.03 -4.61
N ALA A 132 2.59 6.41 -5.76
CA ALA A 132 2.09 7.05 -6.96
C ALA A 132 0.66 6.53 -7.23
N PRO A 133 -0.38 7.26 -6.78
CA PRO A 133 -1.78 6.92 -7.08
C PRO A 133 -2.05 6.94 -8.57
N THR A 134 -3.09 6.23 -8.98
CA THR A 134 -3.54 6.18 -10.36
C THR A 134 -4.27 7.48 -10.76
N GLY A 135 -4.43 7.72 -12.06
CA GLY A 135 -5.16 8.90 -12.57
C GLY A 135 -6.64 8.92 -12.16
N GLU A 136 -7.20 7.75 -11.87
CA GLU A 136 -8.57 7.54 -11.40
C GLU A 136 -8.74 7.82 -9.90
N GLY A 137 -7.66 8.18 -9.20
CA GLY A 137 -7.71 8.53 -7.77
C GLY A 137 -7.75 7.32 -6.83
N SER A 138 -7.12 6.22 -7.23
CA SER A 138 -6.94 5.02 -6.40
C SER A 138 -5.48 4.84 -5.96
N THR A 139 -5.25 4.15 -4.84
CA THR A 139 -3.90 3.78 -4.39
C THR A 139 -3.22 2.72 -5.26
N GLY A 140 -3.98 2.08 -6.16
CA GLY A 140 -3.48 1.09 -7.11
C GLY A 140 -4.50 0.83 -8.23
N SER A 141 -4.16 -0.09 -9.13
CA SER A 141 -5.07 -0.50 -10.22
C SER A 141 -6.41 -0.99 -9.69
N GLU A 142 -7.40 -1.05 -10.58
CA GLU A 142 -8.67 -1.69 -10.28
C GLU A 142 -8.43 -3.13 -9.80
N PRO A 143 -9.08 -3.58 -8.72
CA PRO A 143 -8.92 -4.94 -8.23
C PRO A 143 -9.55 -5.97 -9.17
N GLU A 144 -8.76 -6.97 -9.57
CA GLU A 144 -9.19 -8.10 -10.40
C GLU A 144 -9.37 -9.35 -9.54
N ARG A 145 -10.42 -10.12 -9.78
CA ARG A 145 -10.65 -11.37 -9.03
C ARG A 145 -9.62 -12.43 -9.40
N VAL A 146 -9.11 -13.15 -8.42
CA VAL A 146 -8.15 -14.25 -8.62
C VAL A 146 -8.55 -15.48 -7.81
N ASP A 147 -8.30 -16.66 -8.36
CA ASP A 147 -8.66 -17.93 -7.70
C ASP A 147 -7.54 -18.47 -6.79
N SER A 148 -6.30 -18.08 -7.06
CA SER A 148 -5.12 -18.59 -6.34
C SER A 148 -4.08 -17.49 -6.03
N LEU A 149 -3.08 -17.84 -5.23
CA LEU A 149 -1.88 -17.03 -5.01
C LEU A 149 -0.73 -17.42 -5.95
N SER A 150 -1.02 -18.17 -7.03
CA SER A 150 0.01 -18.58 -7.98
C SER A 150 0.74 -17.37 -8.56
N GLY A 151 2.07 -17.38 -8.48
CA GLY A 151 2.91 -16.24 -8.88
C GLY A 151 3.02 -15.12 -7.84
N PHE A 152 2.48 -15.30 -6.63
CA PHE A 152 2.65 -14.42 -5.48
C PHE A 152 3.39 -15.14 -4.36
N VAL A 153 4.25 -14.39 -3.66
CA VAL A 153 4.82 -14.83 -2.39
C VAL A 153 3.77 -14.69 -1.31
N PHE A 154 3.57 -15.75 -0.52
CA PHE A 154 2.63 -15.74 0.59
C PHE A 154 3.00 -14.65 1.60
N TRP A 155 1.99 -13.89 2.03
CA TRP A 155 2.15 -12.87 3.05
C TRP A 155 1.96 -13.52 4.42
N GLY A 156 3.04 -13.99 5.04
CA GLY A 156 3.01 -14.73 6.31
C GLY A 156 2.73 -13.88 7.55
N GLY A 157 1.66 -13.10 7.55
CA GLY A 157 1.32 -12.15 8.60
C GLY A 157 -0.12 -12.26 9.09
N PHE A 158 -0.57 -13.46 9.44
CA PHE A 158 -1.84 -13.70 10.16
C PHE A 158 -1.67 -14.80 11.17
#